data_AF-A0A4S2F7V7-F1
#
_entry.id   AF-A0A4S2F7V7-F1
#
_cell.length_a   1.000
_cell.length_b   1.000
_cell.length_c   1.000
_cell.angle_alpha   90.00
_cell.angle_beta   90.00
_cell.angle_gamma   90.00
#
_symmetry.space_group_name_H-M   'P 1'
#
loop_
_entity.id
_entity.type
_entity.pdbx_description
1 polymer ?
#
loop_
_entity_poly.entity_id
_entity_poly.type
_entity_poly.pdbx_seq_one_letter_code
_entity_poly.pdbx_strand_id
1 'polypeptide(L)'
;MNMRAARLTKPSYASPASPSVPASPARIFALAARPFCTPAAEKDALQQDGATAEARASRQGGQDASWHDAAPLVDMHLHLDWYGDPGAFARGLSARGAGCLGCTVEPCGYETLTSLVAGVERVHPALGLHPWYMGEELLLLRKLDAFCQLAQKTRFIGEVGLDFGKAHRESAERQRAAFARVCEAVQPGSVMSIHSVRSASAVLDVLEASGRLADCTCIFHWFSGTSKELARAREAGCFFSVGPFMLKSRRGREYARQIPAAQLLLETDLPECPGTPGDAAAHAALLEETRCAIAELKGL
;
A
#
# COMPACT_ATOMS: atom_id res chain seq x y z
N MET A 1 67.23 -5.31 -21.48
CA MET A 1 65.87 -4.83 -21.79
C MET A 1 64.90 -5.54 -20.86
N ASN A 2 64.36 -4.84 -19.86
CA ASN A 2 63.48 -5.41 -18.83
C ASN A 2 62.21 -4.54 -18.75
N MET A 3 61.06 -5.07 -19.16
CA MET A 3 59.77 -4.38 -19.09
C MET A 3 59.19 -4.50 -17.67
N ARG A 4 58.93 -3.37 -17.01
CA ARG A 4 58.12 -3.29 -15.78
C ARG A 4 56.67 -2.97 -16.16
N ALA A 5 55.75 -3.81 -15.71
CA ALA A 5 54.30 -3.60 -15.84
C ALA A 5 53.83 -2.49 -14.88
N ALA A 6 53.11 -1.51 -15.42
CA ALA A 6 52.47 -0.46 -14.64
C ALA A 6 51.13 -0.96 -14.05
N ARG A 7 50.96 -0.83 -12.74
CA ARG A 7 49.68 -1.05 -12.04
C ARG A 7 48.76 0.16 -12.26
N LEU A 8 47.58 -0.08 -12.84
CA LEU A 8 46.47 0.86 -12.85
C LEU A 8 45.67 0.71 -11.54
N THR A 9 45.62 1.76 -10.73
CA THR A 9 44.75 1.86 -9.56
C THR A 9 43.33 2.25 -9.99
N LYS A 10 42.31 1.49 -9.55
CA LYS A 10 40.89 1.81 -9.76
C LYS A 10 40.45 2.96 -8.83
N PRO A 11 39.53 3.85 -9.27
CA PRO A 11 38.98 4.89 -8.42
C PRO A 11 38.03 4.29 -7.37
N SER A 12 38.09 4.85 -6.15
CA SER A 12 37.20 4.58 -5.03
C SER A 12 35.85 5.25 -5.28
N TYR A 13 34.77 4.46 -5.33
CA TYR A 13 33.41 4.96 -5.30
C TYR A 13 32.92 4.99 -3.86
N ALA A 14 32.42 6.16 -3.43
CA ALA A 14 31.77 6.36 -2.15
C ALA A 14 30.47 5.53 -2.07
N SER A 15 30.25 4.89 -0.93
CA SER A 15 29.04 4.12 -0.62
C SER A 15 27.83 5.05 -0.58
N PRO A 16 26.71 4.76 -1.26
CA PRO A 16 25.48 5.51 -1.06
C PRO A 16 24.97 5.30 0.37
N ALA A 17 24.49 6.39 0.98
CA ALA A 17 23.91 6.40 2.31
C ALA A 17 22.81 5.34 2.46
N SER A 18 22.83 4.63 3.59
CA SER A 18 21.84 3.62 3.94
C SER A 18 20.42 4.23 3.92
N PRO A 19 19.41 3.56 3.34
CA PRO A 19 18.04 4.02 3.42
C PRO A 19 17.61 4.07 4.89
N SER A 20 17.07 5.22 5.29
CA SER A 20 16.53 5.44 6.63
C SER A 20 15.48 4.39 7.00
N VAL A 21 15.54 3.90 8.25
CA VAL A 21 14.59 2.96 8.87
C VAL A 21 13.14 3.25 8.46
N PRO A 22 12.36 2.28 7.95
CA PRO A 22 10.99 2.54 7.51
C PRO A 22 10.06 2.86 8.68
N ALA A 23 9.12 3.75 8.39
CA ALA A 23 8.07 4.24 9.27
C ALA A 23 7.16 3.09 9.79
N SER A 24 6.69 3.18 11.04
CA SER A 24 5.66 2.28 11.58
C SER A 24 4.35 2.33 10.76
N PRO A 25 3.45 1.33 10.85
CA PRO A 25 2.12 1.39 10.22
C PRO A 25 1.34 2.67 10.55
N ALA A 26 1.43 3.13 11.80
CA ALA A 26 0.87 4.42 12.24
C ALA A 26 1.51 5.62 11.54
N ARG A 27 2.81 5.54 11.21
CA ARG A 27 3.48 6.54 10.37
C ARG A 27 3.13 6.42 8.91
N ILE A 28 2.85 5.24 8.35
CA ILE A 28 2.34 5.12 6.96
C ILE A 28 0.99 5.83 6.86
N PHE A 29 0.10 5.59 7.82
CA PHE A 29 -1.18 6.28 7.88
C PHE A 29 -1.03 7.78 8.19
N ALA A 30 -0.12 8.18 9.09
CA ALA A 30 0.14 9.60 9.37
C ALA A 30 0.85 10.35 8.22
N LEU A 31 1.76 9.68 7.51
CA LEU A 31 2.37 10.18 6.27
C LEU A 31 1.31 10.27 5.18
N ALA A 32 0.39 9.29 5.13
CA ALA A 32 -0.76 9.23 4.25
C ALA A 32 -1.97 10.08 4.69
N ALA A 33 -1.92 10.78 5.82
CA ALA A 33 -2.96 11.73 6.28
C ALA A 33 -2.56 13.22 6.18
N ARG A 34 -1.33 13.56 5.77
CA ARG A 34 -0.92 14.95 5.45
C ARG A 34 -1.75 15.58 4.31
N PRO A 35 -2.08 16.89 4.34
CA PRO A 35 -2.83 17.53 3.26
C PRO A 35 -2.11 17.38 1.91
N PHE A 36 -2.88 17.13 0.85
CA PHE A 36 -2.38 17.03 -0.52
C PHE A 36 -1.81 18.40 -0.95
N CYS A 37 -0.48 18.51 -1.01
CA CYS A 37 0.19 19.62 -1.66
C CYS A 37 0.64 19.16 -3.05
N THR A 38 0.29 19.92 -4.07
CA THR A 38 0.85 19.72 -5.41
C THR A 38 2.36 20.02 -5.39
N PRO A 39 3.16 19.46 -6.31
CA PRO A 39 4.60 19.76 -6.40
C PRO A 39 4.93 21.25 -6.56
N ALA A 40 3.96 22.06 -7.00
CA ALA A 40 4.09 23.51 -7.08
C ALA A 40 4.07 24.19 -5.69
N ALA A 41 3.29 23.67 -4.73
CA ALA A 41 3.16 24.25 -3.39
C ALA A 41 4.37 23.94 -2.49
N GLU A 42 5.11 22.87 -2.76
CA GLU A 42 6.27 22.46 -1.95
C GLU A 42 7.49 23.37 -2.19
N LYS A 43 7.60 23.98 -3.38
CA LYS A 43 8.67 24.95 -3.70
C LYS A 43 8.50 26.30 -2.99
N ASP A 44 7.26 26.71 -2.71
CA ASP A 44 6.98 27.96 -1.99
C ASP A 44 7.16 27.79 -0.48
N ALA A 45 6.85 26.60 0.07
CA ALA A 45 7.05 26.31 1.49
C ALA A 45 8.54 26.19 1.88
N LEU A 46 9.38 25.69 0.97
CA LEU A 46 10.82 25.52 1.20
C LEU A 46 11.63 26.83 1.11
N GLN A 47 11.03 27.95 0.67
CA GLN A 47 11.70 29.25 0.61
C GLN A 47 11.47 30.13 1.85
N GLN A 48 10.58 29.76 2.78
CA GLN A 48 10.28 30.57 3.96
C GLN A 48 10.96 30.13 5.27
N ASP A 49 11.49 28.91 5.36
CA ASP A 49 12.16 28.42 6.58
C ASP A 49 13.68 28.48 6.48
N GLY A 50 14.21 29.70 6.29
CA GLY A 50 15.62 30.01 6.45
C GLY A 50 15.93 30.47 7.88
N ALA A 51 16.05 29.54 8.84
CA ALA A 51 16.59 29.86 10.16
C ALA A 51 17.36 28.68 10.83
N THR A 52 18.68 28.73 10.63
CA THR A 52 19.80 28.26 11.47
C THR A 52 19.87 26.79 11.98
N ALA A 53 20.95 26.13 11.56
CA ALA A 53 21.25 24.71 11.67
C ALA A 53 21.98 24.24 12.96
N GLU A 54 21.76 24.86 14.13
CA GLU A 54 22.61 24.59 15.32
C GLU A 54 21.93 23.95 16.54
N ALA A 55 20.69 23.47 16.45
CA ALA A 55 19.98 22.86 17.60
C ALA A 55 19.82 21.33 17.55
N ARG A 56 20.57 20.60 16.70
CA ARG A 56 20.39 19.14 16.51
C ARG A 56 21.56 18.32 17.02
N ALA A 57 21.98 18.55 18.26
CA ALA A 57 23.01 17.75 18.92
C ALA A 57 22.71 17.58 20.43
N SER A 58 21.67 16.82 20.77
CA SER A 58 21.58 16.06 22.03
C SER A 58 20.23 15.35 22.12
N ARG A 59 20.24 14.02 21.97
CA ARG A 59 19.30 13.04 22.56
C ARG A 59 19.59 11.68 21.92
N GLN A 60 20.70 11.07 22.31
CA GLN A 60 20.84 9.61 22.35
C GLN A 60 20.56 9.17 23.79
N GLY A 61 19.68 8.19 23.96
CA GLY A 61 19.43 7.51 25.23
C GLY A 61 17.95 7.48 25.63
N GLY A 62 17.30 6.32 25.44
CA GLY A 62 15.92 6.00 25.86
C GLY A 62 15.33 4.93 24.95
N GLN A 63 15.59 3.65 25.24
CA GLN A 63 14.68 2.71 25.90
C GLN A 63 13.44 2.38 25.07
N ASP A 64 13.40 1.12 24.61
CA ASP A 64 12.26 0.32 24.13
C ASP A 64 10.97 1.07 23.78
N ALA A 65 10.75 1.28 22.48
CA ALA A 65 9.43 1.57 21.96
C ALA A 65 8.57 0.31 22.16
N SER A 66 7.84 0.28 23.26
CA SER A 66 6.85 -0.75 23.55
C SER A 66 5.84 -0.80 22.40
N TRP A 67 5.53 -2.01 21.92
CA TRP A 67 4.41 -2.26 20.99
C TRP A 67 3.03 -1.94 21.60
N HIS A 68 3.00 -1.39 22.81
CA HIS A 68 1.83 -1.21 23.67
C HIS A 68 1.28 0.22 23.71
N ASP A 69 1.97 1.22 23.18
CA ASP A 69 1.33 2.51 22.87
C ASP A 69 0.48 2.32 21.61
N ALA A 70 -0.75 1.85 21.83
CA ALA A 70 -1.63 1.23 20.84
C ALA A 70 -1.82 2.10 19.60
N ALA A 71 -1.04 1.80 18.56
CA ALA A 71 -1.32 2.29 17.22
C ALA A 71 -2.77 1.94 16.86
N PRO A 72 -3.52 2.85 16.22
CA PRO A 72 -4.90 2.58 15.82
C PRO A 72 -4.96 1.33 14.93
N LEU A 73 -6.00 0.51 15.10
CA LEU A 73 -6.29 -0.59 14.18
C LEU A 73 -6.67 -0.02 12.83
N VAL A 74 -5.85 -0.27 11.80
CA VAL A 74 -6.14 0.19 10.45
C VAL A 74 -6.21 -1.00 9.52
N ASP A 75 -7.34 -1.12 8.85
CA ASP A 75 -7.54 -2.05 7.76
C ASP A 75 -6.98 -1.47 6.45
N MET A 76 -5.88 -2.01 5.95
CA MET A 76 -5.23 -1.49 4.75
C MET A 76 -5.81 -2.05 3.44
N HIS A 77 -6.86 -2.89 3.52
CA HIS A 77 -7.61 -3.33 2.35
C HIS A 77 -9.04 -3.70 2.74
N LEU A 78 -9.99 -2.79 2.46
CA LEU A 78 -11.40 -2.96 2.74
C LEU A 78 -12.27 -2.55 1.54
N HIS A 79 -13.17 -3.40 1.07
CA HIS A 79 -14.19 -3.07 0.07
C HIS A 79 -15.35 -2.28 0.68
N LEU A 80 -15.05 -1.08 1.19
CA LEU A 80 -16.00 -0.28 1.96
C LEU A 80 -17.27 0.08 1.17
N ASP A 81 -17.14 0.28 -0.15
CA ASP A 81 -18.24 0.57 -1.08
C ASP A 81 -19.18 -0.63 -1.32
N TRP A 82 -18.80 -1.82 -0.87
CA TRP A 82 -19.62 -3.03 -1.00
C TRP A 82 -20.54 -3.28 0.20
N TYR A 83 -20.40 -2.52 1.30
CA TYR A 83 -21.37 -2.59 2.38
C TYR A 83 -22.69 -1.91 1.99
N GLY A 84 -23.80 -2.38 2.56
CA GLY A 84 -25.13 -1.81 2.30
C GLY A 84 -25.29 -0.34 2.72
N ASP A 85 -24.52 0.11 3.74
CA ASP A 85 -24.38 1.51 4.12
C ASP A 85 -22.91 1.82 4.46
N PRO A 86 -22.09 2.19 3.45
CA PRO A 86 -20.68 2.49 3.63
C PRO A 86 -20.42 3.61 4.64
N GLY A 87 -21.29 4.64 4.65
CA GLY A 87 -21.15 5.79 5.52
C GLY A 87 -21.40 5.44 6.99
N ALA A 88 -22.45 4.68 7.29
CA ALA A 88 -22.72 4.22 8.64
C ALA A 88 -21.65 3.24 9.14
N PHE A 89 -21.20 2.32 8.28
CA PHE A 89 -20.10 1.41 8.62
C PHE A 89 -18.82 2.18 8.95
N ALA A 90 -18.42 3.12 8.09
CA ALA A 90 -17.23 3.96 8.27
C ALA A 90 -17.26 4.74 9.59
N ARG A 91 -18.39 5.39 9.90
CA ARG A 91 -18.58 6.10 11.19
C ARG A 91 -18.50 5.15 12.37
N GLY A 92 -19.09 3.96 12.24
CA GLY A 92 -19.01 2.91 13.26
C GLY A 92 -17.58 2.44 13.53
N LEU A 93 -16.78 2.28 12.49
CA LEU A 93 -15.37 1.87 12.59
C LEU A 93 -14.54 2.97 13.26
N SER A 94 -14.69 4.21 12.78
CA SER A 94 -14.00 5.40 13.30
C SER A 94 -14.32 5.67 14.78
N ALA A 95 -15.58 5.54 15.19
CA ALA A 95 -16.01 5.69 16.59
C ALA A 95 -15.38 4.67 17.55
N ARG A 96 -14.81 3.58 17.02
CA ARG A 96 -14.09 2.55 17.78
C ARG A 96 -12.57 2.76 17.77
N GLY A 97 -12.10 3.89 17.25
CA GLY A 97 -10.68 4.21 17.12
C GLY A 97 -9.96 3.45 16.00
N ALA A 98 -10.71 2.72 15.17
CA ALA A 98 -10.19 2.02 14.01
C ALA A 98 -10.31 2.87 12.73
N GLY A 99 -9.56 2.51 11.70
CA GLY A 99 -9.57 3.17 10.40
C GLY A 99 -9.47 2.19 9.25
N CYS A 100 -9.58 2.69 8.03
CA CYS A 100 -9.39 1.86 6.84
C CYS A 100 -8.95 2.62 5.60
N LEU A 101 -8.32 1.86 4.69
CA LEU A 101 -8.20 2.18 3.27
C LEU A 101 -9.38 1.50 2.53
N GLY A 102 -10.37 2.30 2.13
CA GLY A 102 -11.56 1.83 1.41
C GLY A 102 -11.25 1.60 -0.06
N CYS A 103 -10.77 0.41 -0.42
CA CYS A 103 -10.44 -0.01 -1.77
C CYS A 103 -11.68 -0.16 -2.64
N THR A 104 -11.72 0.56 -3.76
CA THR A 104 -12.77 0.41 -4.78
C THR A 104 -12.27 -0.47 -5.92
N VAL A 105 -13.16 -1.08 -6.70
CA VAL A 105 -12.75 -1.92 -7.84
C VAL A 105 -12.87 -1.21 -9.19
N GLU A 106 -13.56 -0.06 -9.21
CA GLU A 106 -13.76 0.78 -10.39
C GLU A 106 -13.69 2.28 -10.04
N PRO A 107 -13.26 3.14 -10.98
CA PRO A 107 -13.13 4.59 -10.71
C PRO A 107 -14.43 5.28 -10.28
N CYS A 108 -15.59 4.85 -10.78
CA CYS A 108 -16.88 5.42 -10.38
C CYS A 108 -17.26 5.09 -8.92
N GLY A 109 -16.81 3.95 -8.40
CA GLY A 109 -16.98 3.57 -7.00
C GLY A 109 -16.26 4.55 -6.07
N TYR A 110 -15.06 5.00 -6.48
CA TYR A 110 -14.26 5.95 -5.70
C TYR A 110 -14.97 7.29 -5.46
N GLU A 111 -15.58 7.89 -6.49
CA GLU A 111 -16.30 9.16 -6.35
C GLU A 111 -17.51 9.04 -5.42
N THR A 112 -18.26 7.93 -5.58
CA THR A 112 -19.43 7.63 -4.74
C THR A 112 -19.01 7.43 -3.28
N LEU A 113 -18.00 6.58 -3.04
CA LEU A 113 -17.50 6.29 -1.71
C LEU A 113 -16.96 7.56 -1.04
N THR A 114 -16.19 8.36 -1.76
CA THR A 114 -15.64 9.63 -1.24
C THR A 114 -16.74 10.56 -0.73
N SER A 115 -17.87 10.62 -1.42
CA SER A 115 -19.01 11.42 -1.00
C SER A 115 -19.69 10.84 0.26
N LEU A 116 -19.83 9.52 0.34
CA LEU A 116 -20.52 8.83 1.45
C LEU A 116 -19.75 8.87 2.77
N VAL A 117 -18.41 8.92 2.71
CA VAL A 117 -17.55 8.91 3.91
C VAL A 117 -16.87 10.25 4.17
N ALA A 118 -17.31 11.32 3.50
CA ALA A 118 -16.78 12.65 3.69
C ALA A 118 -16.84 13.07 5.18
N GLY A 119 -15.70 13.51 5.72
CA GLY A 119 -15.59 13.94 7.12
C GLY A 119 -15.48 12.81 8.15
N VAL A 120 -15.44 11.54 7.74
CA VAL A 120 -15.17 10.43 8.67
C VAL A 120 -13.66 10.33 8.91
N GLU A 121 -13.24 10.49 10.17
CA GLU A 121 -11.83 10.39 10.52
C GLU A 121 -11.28 8.99 10.28
N ARG A 122 -10.01 8.91 9.85
CA ARG A 122 -9.25 7.66 9.63
C ARG A 122 -9.87 6.72 8.59
N VAL A 123 -10.74 7.23 7.72
CA VAL A 123 -11.28 6.49 6.58
C VAL A 123 -10.83 7.17 5.30
N HIS A 124 -10.12 6.43 4.47
CA HIS A 124 -9.55 6.94 3.23
C HIS A 124 -10.02 6.11 2.04
N PRO A 125 -10.93 6.63 1.21
CA PRO A 125 -11.28 6.01 -0.07
C PRO A 125 -10.03 5.89 -0.95
N ALA A 126 -9.84 4.73 -1.56
CA ALA A 126 -8.78 4.49 -2.52
C ALA A 126 -9.37 4.34 -3.93
N LEU A 127 -8.70 4.96 -4.89
CA LEU A 127 -9.10 4.92 -6.30
C LEU A 127 -8.63 3.60 -6.92
N GLY A 128 -9.58 2.79 -7.38
CA GLY A 128 -9.29 1.49 -7.95
C GLY A 128 -9.61 1.33 -9.43
N LEU A 129 -8.97 0.32 -10.00
CA LEU A 129 -9.26 -0.26 -11.29
C LEU A 129 -8.78 -1.71 -11.23
N HIS A 130 -9.61 -2.57 -10.64
CA HIS A 130 -9.26 -3.95 -10.37
C HIS A 130 -9.18 -4.77 -11.68
N PRO A 131 -8.19 -5.67 -11.84
CA PRO A 131 -7.98 -6.44 -13.08
C PRO A 131 -9.19 -7.24 -13.58
N TRP A 132 -10.15 -7.57 -12.72
CA TRP A 132 -11.37 -8.27 -13.15
C TRP A 132 -12.43 -7.34 -13.77
N TYR A 133 -12.40 -6.05 -13.46
CA TYR A 133 -13.45 -5.08 -13.80
C TYR A 133 -13.08 -4.19 -15.00
N MET A 134 -12.18 -4.66 -15.87
CA MET A 134 -11.75 -3.91 -17.06
C MET A 134 -12.87 -3.76 -18.11
N GLY A 135 -13.76 -4.75 -18.24
CA GLY A 135 -14.80 -4.79 -19.28
C GLY A 135 -14.23 -4.98 -20.70
N GLU A 136 -15.00 -4.63 -21.74
CA GLU A 136 -14.54 -4.62 -23.14
C GLU A 136 -13.60 -3.43 -23.45
N GLU A 137 -12.91 -3.44 -24.58
CA GLU A 137 -11.84 -2.49 -24.90
C GLU A 137 -12.25 -1.01 -24.75
N LEU A 138 -13.35 -0.61 -25.41
CA LEU A 138 -13.83 0.77 -25.35
C LEU A 138 -14.23 1.19 -23.92
N LEU A 139 -14.79 0.26 -23.14
CA LEU A 139 -15.17 0.52 -21.76
C LEU A 139 -13.93 0.67 -20.87
N LEU A 140 -12.91 -0.17 -21.07
CA LEU A 140 -11.63 -0.05 -20.37
C LEU A 140 -10.96 1.28 -20.63
N LEU A 141 -10.92 1.75 -21.89
CA LEU A 141 -10.33 3.05 -22.22
C LEU A 141 -11.02 4.18 -21.46
N ARG A 142 -12.35 4.18 -21.39
CA ARG A 142 -13.12 5.17 -20.61
C ARG A 142 -12.80 5.09 -19.12
N LYS A 143 -12.69 3.88 -18.56
CA LYS A 143 -12.32 3.69 -17.14
C LYS A 143 -10.90 4.17 -16.87
N LEU A 144 -9.95 3.91 -17.76
CA LEU A 144 -8.57 4.39 -17.65
C LEU A 144 -8.51 5.92 -17.72
N ASP A 145 -9.25 6.55 -18.63
CA ASP A 145 -9.29 8.02 -18.70
C ASP A 145 -9.87 8.63 -17.42
N ALA A 146 -10.94 8.05 -16.87
CA ALA A 146 -11.49 8.46 -15.58
C ALA A 146 -10.50 8.26 -14.44
N PHE A 147 -9.82 7.10 -14.39
CA PHE A 147 -8.79 6.80 -13.40
C PHE A 147 -7.66 7.83 -13.46
N CYS A 148 -7.12 8.12 -14.66
CA CYS A 148 -6.02 9.06 -14.82
C CYS A 148 -6.37 10.47 -14.30
N GLN A 149 -7.61 10.92 -14.52
CA GLN A 149 -8.09 12.20 -14.01
C GLN A 149 -8.23 12.21 -12.48
N LEU A 150 -8.80 11.14 -11.91
CA LEU A 150 -9.03 11.01 -10.47
C LEU A 150 -7.73 10.79 -9.69
N ALA A 151 -6.74 10.12 -10.28
CA ALA A 151 -5.43 9.87 -9.68
C ALA A 151 -4.65 11.17 -9.38
N GLN A 152 -5.02 12.29 -10.00
CA GLN A 152 -4.47 13.62 -9.68
C GLN A 152 -5.08 14.25 -8.42
N LYS A 153 -6.14 13.67 -7.87
CA LYS A 153 -6.91 14.20 -6.74
C LYS A 153 -6.76 13.38 -5.46
N THR A 154 -6.10 12.24 -5.53
CA THR A 154 -5.90 11.34 -4.40
C THR A 154 -4.54 10.69 -4.47
N ARG A 155 -3.99 10.37 -3.30
CA ARG A 155 -2.78 9.56 -3.16
C ARG A 155 -3.07 8.12 -2.72
N PHE A 156 -4.34 7.81 -2.51
CA PHE A 156 -4.78 6.48 -2.09
C PHE A 156 -5.26 5.74 -3.31
N ILE A 157 -4.56 4.68 -3.66
CA ILE A 157 -4.77 3.90 -4.87
C ILE A 157 -5.04 2.46 -4.45
N GLY A 158 -6.14 1.90 -4.90
CA GLY A 158 -6.54 0.57 -4.50
C GLY A 158 -8.03 0.34 -4.78
N GLU A 159 -8.42 -0.81 -5.28
CA GLU A 159 -7.58 -1.94 -5.64
C GLU A 159 -7.09 -1.85 -7.10
N VAL A 160 -5.80 -2.10 -7.32
CA VAL A 160 -5.16 -2.13 -8.65
C VAL A 160 -4.19 -3.30 -8.72
N GLY A 161 -3.80 -3.76 -9.91
CA GLY A 161 -2.77 -4.79 -10.05
C GLY A 161 -3.08 -5.80 -11.14
N LEU A 162 -2.66 -7.05 -10.92
CA LEU A 162 -2.69 -8.12 -11.91
C LEU A 162 -3.20 -9.43 -11.30
N ASP A 163 -3.98 -10.18 -12.06
CA ASP A 163 -4.46 -11.52 -11.74
C ASP A 163 -4.21 -12.48 -12.92
N PHE A 164 -3.25 -13.39 -12.75
CA PHE A 164 -2.96 -14.47 -13.71
C PHE A 164 -3.44 -15.84 -13.22
N GLY A 165 -4.47 -15.83 -12.37
CA GLY A 165 -5.30 -16.97 -12.02
C GLY A 165 -5.85 -17.66 -13.27
N LYS A 166 -6.31 -18.90 -13.09
CA LYS A 166 -6.75 -19.75 -14.20
C LYS A 166 -7.82 -19.08 -15.07
N ALA A 167 -8.75 -18.33 -14.45
CA ALA A 167 -9.85 -17.66 -15.14
C ALA A 167 -9.43 -16.37 -15.88
N HIS A 168 -8.26 -15.79 -15.56
CA HIS A 168 -7.87 -14.45 -16.03
C HIS A 168 -6.56 -14.44 -16.81
N ARG A 169 -5.94 -15.61 -17.00
CA ARG A 169 -4.66 -15.74 -17.71
C ARG A 169 -4.70 -15.23 -19.15
N GLU A 170 -5.82 -15.39 -19.84
CA GLU A 170 -5.97 -14.93 -21.23
C GLU A 170 -5.98 -13.41 -21.37
N SER A 171 -6.39 -12.68 -20.31
CA SER A 171 -6.36 -11.22 -20.28
C SER A 171 -5.06 -10.66 -19.71
N ALA A 172 -4.03 -11.49 -19.46
CA ALA A 172 -2.81 -11.08 -18.76
C ALA A 172 -2.10 -9.87 -19.40
N GLU A 173 -1.93 -9.87 -20.73
CA GLU A 173 -1.28 -8.75 -21.43
C GLU A 173 -2.12 -7.47 -21.39
N ARG A 174 -3.44 -7.61 -21.48
CA ARG A 174 -4.37 -6.49 -21.34
C ARG A 174 -4.34 -5.90 -19.93
N GLN A 175 -4.26 -6.75 -18.91
CA GLN A 175 -4.09 -6.31 -17.52
C GLN A 175 -2.76 -5.59 -17.31
N ARG A 176 -1.65 -6.09 -17.89
CA ARG A 176 -0.34 -5.42 -17.83
C ARG A 176 -0.40 -4.02 -18.44
N ALA A 177 -0.98 -3.90 -19.63
CA ALA A 177 -1.13 -2.61 -20.30
C ALA A 177 -1.97 -1.62 -19.48
N ALA A 178 -3.09 -2.08 -18.92
CA ALA A 178 -3.93 -1.27 -18.04
C ALA A 178 -3.19 -0.86 -16.75
N PHE A 179 -2.52 -1.79 -16.09
CA PHE A 179 -1.78 -1.52 -14.86
C PHE A 179 -0.57 -0.61 -15.07
N ALA A 180 0.12 -0.72 -16.20
CA ALA A 180 1.18 0.22 -16.58
C ALA A 180 0.65 1.65 -16.71
N ARG A 181 -0.49 1.83 -17.41
CA ARG A 181 -1.14 3.15 -17.55
C ARG A 181 -1.65 3.70 -16.22
N VAL A 182 -2.14 2.82 -15.34
CA VAL A 182 -2.45 3.18 -13.94
C VAL A 182 -1.20 3.71 -13.25
N CYS A 183 -0.08 2.98 -13.29
CA CYS A 183 1.16 3.37 -12.63
C CYS A 183 1.73 4.69 -13.18
N GLU A 184 1.60 4.96 -14.48
CA GLU A 184 1.97 6.24 -15.09
C GLU A 184 1.16 7.43 -14.54
N ALA A 185 -0.12 7.22 -14.21
CA ALA A 185 -0.98 8.28 -13.69
C ALA A 185 -0.79 8.54 -12.18
N VAL A 186 -0.36 7.52 -11.43
CA VAL A 186 -0.20 7.58 -9.97
C VAL A 186 0.93 8.54 -9.57
N GLN A 187 0.62 9.48 -8.70
CA GLN A 187 1.58 10.48 -8.22
C GLN A 187 2.63 9.87 -7.29
N PRO A 188 3.88 10.39 -7.29
CA PRO A 188 4.87 10.05 -6.28
C PRO A 188 4.31 10.25 -4.85
N GLY A 189 4.74 9.42 -3.91
CA GLY A 189 4.26 9.44 -2.52
C GLY A 189 2.88 8.82 -2.31
N SER A 190 2.29 8.20 -3.34
CA SER A 190 1.01 7.49 -3.20
C SER A 190 1.15 6.20 -2.39
N VAL A 191 0.06 5.82 -1.73
CA VAL A 191 -0.12 4.51 -1.08
C VAL A 191 -0.96 3.64 -2.01
N MET A 192 -0.41 2.50 -2.40
CA MET A 192 -1.01 1.58 -3.36
C MET A 192 -1.31 0.24 -2.71
N SER A 193 -2.58 -0.17 -2.71
CA SER A 193 -3.01 -1.53 -2.35
C SER A 193 -3.12 -2.38 -3.62
N ILE A 194 -2.29 -3.42 -3.70
CA ILE A 194 -1.93 -4.07 -4.97
C ILE A 194 -2.32 -5.55 -5.00
N HIS A 195 -3.19 -5.90 -5.94
CA HIS A 195 -3.58 -7.26 -6.27
C HIS A 195 -2.50 -7.97 -7.08
N SER A 196 -2.14 -9.19 -6.67
CA SER A 196 -0.97 -9.89 -7.23
C SER A 196 -1.13 -11.42 -7.38
N VAL A 197 -2.35 -11.89 -7.67
CA VAL A 197 -2.63 -13.33 -7.80
C VAL A 197 -1.85 -13.94 -8.97
N ARG A 198 -0.86 -14.79 -8.63
CA ARG A 198 0.05 -15.45 -9.58
C ARG A 198 0.77 -14.48 -10.52
N SER A 199 0.98 -13.25 -10.07
CA SER A 199 1.46 -12.15 -10.91
C SER A 199 2.49 -11.25 -10.19
N ALA A 200 2.89 -11.58 -8.96
CA ALA A 200 3.76 -10.74 -8.12
C ALA A 200 5.04 -10.28 -8.83
N SER A 201 5.74 -11.17 -9.55
CA SER A 201 6.91 -10.77 -10.36
C SER A 201 6.57 -9.71 -11.40
N ALA A 202 5.46 -9.88 -12.14
CA ALA A 202 5.04 -8.96 -13.18
C ALA A 202 4.56 -7.61 -12.61
N VAL A 203 3.90 -7.64 -11.44
CA VAL A 203 3.55 -6.41 -10.71
C VAL A 203 4.81 -5.63 -10.37
N LEU A 204 5.82 -6.29 -9.80
CA LEU A 204 7.10 -5.66 -9.47
C LEU A 204 7.78 -5.09 -10.71
N ASP A 205 7.79 -5.81 -11.83
CA ASP A 205 8.38 -5.34 -13.09
C ASP A 205 7.71 -4.05 -13.59
N VAL A 206 6.37 -3.95 -13.51
CA VAL A 206 5.63 -2.74 -13.92
C VAL A 206 5.88 -1.58 -12.95
N LEU A 207 5.89 -1.83 -11.64
CA LEU A 207 6.18 -0.80 -10.63
C LEU A 207 7.61 -0.27 -10.77
N GLU A 208 8.58 -1.15 -11.05
CA GLU A 208 9.98 -0.81 -11.25
C GLU A 208 10.16 0.03 -12.53
N ALA A 209 9.57 -0.41 -13.65
CA ALA A 209 9.65 0.31 -14.93
C ALA A 209 8.99 1.70 -14.89
N SER A 210 7.91 1.87 -14.11
CA SER A 210 7.22 3.15 -13.92
C SER A 210 7.85 4.03 -12.81
N GLY A 211 8.89 3.54 -12.13
CA GLY A 211 9.49 4.19 -10.96
C GLY A 211 8.60 4.24 -9.72
N ARG A 212 7.36 3.73 -9.78
CA ARG A 212 6.43 3.72 -8.63
C ARG A 212 6.94 2.85 -7.49
N LEU A 213 7.76 1.84 -7.78
CA LEU A 213 8.38 1.01 -6.74
C LEU A 213 9.27 1.82 -5.79
N ALA A 214 9.94 2.86 -6.29
CA ALA A 214 10.81 3.73 -5.49
C ALA A 214 10.05 4.91 -4.87
N ASP A 215 9.05 5.43 -5.58
CA ASP A 215 8.37 6.68 -5.22
C ASP A 215 7.09 6.48 -4.38
N CYS A 216 6.50 5.27 -4.39
CA CYS A 216 5.23 4.99 -3.72
C CYS A 216 5.39 3.97 -2.58
N THR A 217 4.43 3.98 -1.67
CA THR A 217 4.25 2.89 -0.70
C THR A 217 3.45 1.77 -1.38
N CYS A 218 4.14 0.74 -1.88
CA CYS A 218 3.52 -0.41 -2.50
C CYS A 218 3.17 -1.48 -1.46
N ILE A 219 1.88 -1.74 -1.28
CA ILE A 219 1.33 -2.75 -0.36
C ILE A 219 0.81 -3.92 -1.19
N PHE A 220 1.46 -5.08 -1.07
CA PHE A 220 0.94 -6.32 -1.63
C PHE A 220 -0.13 -6.86 -0.69
N HIS A 221 -1.39 -6.64 -1.08
CA HIS A 221 -2.53 -7.17 -0.32
C HIS A 221 -2.60 -8.68 -0.50
N TRP A 222 -3.00 -9.38 0.57
CA TRP A 222 -3.17 -10.84 0.62
C TRP A 222 -2.12 -11.62 -0.19
N PHE A 223 -0.84 -11.43 0.14
CA PHE A 223 0.24 -12.00 -0.67
C PHE A 223 0.17 -13.53 -0.79
N SER A 224 0.11 -14.01 -2.04
CA SER A 224 -0.06 -15.43 -2.36
C SER A 224 0.95 -15.97 -3.40
N GLY A 225 2.01 -15.21 -3.67
CA GLY A 225 3.09 -15.56 -4.59
C GLY A 225 4.02 -16.67 -4.08
N THR A 226 5.19 -16.79 -4.70
CA THR A 226 6.26 -17.71 -4.31
C THR A 226 7.20 -17.09 -3.27
N SER A 227 8.00 -17.91 -2.58
CA SER A 227 9.00 -17.38 -1.62
C SER A 227 10.07 -16.50 -2.27
N LYS A 228 10.41 -16.75 -3.54
CA LYS A 228 11.34 -15.89 -4.30
C LYS A 228 10.73 -14.52 -4.57
N GLU A 229 9.45 -14.48 -4.93
CA GLU A 229 8.70 -13.23 -5.13
C GLU A 229 8.55 -12.46 -3.82
N LEU A 230 8.29 -13.16 -2.72
CA LEU A 230 8.24 -12.54 -1.38
C LEU A 230 9.58 -11.90 -1.03
N ALA A 231 10.70 -12.61 -1.24
CA ALA A 231 12.03 -12.07 -0.99
C ALA A 231 12.30 -10.81 -1.85
N ARG A 232 12.04 -10.87 -3.16
CA ARG A 232 12.20 -9.72 -4.06
C ARG A 232 11.36 -8.52 -3.61
N ALA A 233 10.08 -8.72 -3.31
CA ALA A 233 9.19 -7.65 -2.89
C ALA A 233 9.63 -7.02 -1.55
N ARG A 234 10.09 -7.83 -0.59
CA ARG A 234 10.62 -7.35 0.69
C ARG A 234 11.92 -6.55 0.53
N GLU A 235 12.85 -7.04 -0.28
CA GLU A 235 14.12 -6.37 -0.59
C GLU A 235 13.89 -5.04 -1.31
N ALA A 236 12.85 -4.97 -2.15
CA ALA A 236 12.41 -3.74 -2.80
C ALA A 236 11.71 -2.73 -1.85
N GLY A 237 11.54 -3.07 -0.58
CA GLY A 237 10.91 -2.18 0.41
C GLY A 237 9.38 -2.20 0.42
N CYS A 238 8.75 -3.15 -0.27
CA CYS A 238 7.29 -3.27 -0.26
C CYS A 238 6.74 -3.66 1.12
N PHE A 239 5.48 -3.31 1.34
CA PHE A 239 4.69 -3.71 2.49
C PHE A 239 3.74 -4.84 2.12
N PHE A 240 3.21 -5.51 3.14
CA PHE A 240 2.29 -6.62 3.00
C PHE A 240 1.18 -6.47 4.03
N SER A 241 -0.05 -6.36 3.56
CA SER A 241 -1.20 -6.49 4.45
C SER A 241 -1.57 -7.96 4.59
N VAL A 242 -1.85 -8.37 5.83
CA VAL A 242 -2.10 -9.77 6.21
C VAL A 242 -3.46 -9.85 6.89
N GLY A 243 -4.38 -10.56 6.24
CA GLY A 243 -5.74 -10.76 6.74
C GLY A 243 -6.04 -12.14 7.32
N PRO A 244 -7.22 -12.31 7.94
CA PRO A 244 -7.64 -13.57 8.55
C PRO A 244 -7.70 -14.71 7.52
N PHE A 245 -8.11 -14.43 6.28
CA PHE A 245 -8.19 -15.44 5.22
C PHE A 245 -6.81 -15.95 4.80
N MET A 246 -5.80 -15.08 4.74
CA MET A 246 -4.41 -15.47 4.49
C MET A 246 -3.91 -16.44 5.56
N LEU A 247 -4.20 -16.16 6.83
CA LEU A 247 -3.79 -16.95 8.00
C LEU A 247 -4.45 -18.33 8.11
N LYS A 248 -5.54 -18.60 7.38
CA LYS A 248 -6.14 -19.94 7.31
C LYS A 248 -5.18 -20.96 6.69
N SER A 249 -4.33 -20.52 5.76
CA SER A 249 -3.39 -21.41 5.05
C SER A 249 -2.04 -21.56 5.77
N ARG A 250 -1.42 -22.74 5.69
CA ARG A 250 -0.04 -22.96 6.21
C ARG A 250 0.95 -21.98 5.57
N ARG A 251 0.80 -21.74 4.27
CA ARG A 251 1.67 -20.84 3.50
C ARG A 251 1.52 -19.38 3.93
N GLY A 252 0.30 -18.90 4.12
CA GLY A 252 0.04 -17.53 4.58
C GLY A 252 0.58 -17.28 5.99
N ARG A 253 0.38 -18.23 6.92
CA ARG A 253 1.01 -18.15 8.26
C ARG A 253 2.54 -18.08 8.17
N GLU A 254 3.13 -18.86 7.28
CA GLU A 254 4.58 -18.85 7.09
C GLU A 254 5.10 -17.54 6.50
N TYR A 255 4.37 -16.93 5.57
CA TYR A 255 4.69 -15.60 5.07
C TYR A 255 4.56 -14.53 6.16
N ALA A 256 3.52 -14.56 6.99
CA ALA A 256 3.38 -13.64 8.12
C ALA A 256 4.56 -13.72 9.12
N ARG A 257 5.14 -14.92 9.32
CA ARG A 257 6.39 -15.08 10.10
C ARG A 257 7.58 -14.40 9.43
N GLN A 258 7.76 -14.64 8.14
CA GLN A 258 8.93 -14.18 7.38
C GLN A 258 8.94 -12.67 7.10
N ILE A 259 7.77 -12.04 6.94
CA ILE A 259 7.65 -10.60 6.70
C ILE A 259 8.13 -9.84 7.95
N PRO A 260 9.08 -8.90 7.85
CA PRO A 260 9.52 -8.07 8.98
C PRO A 260 8.35 -7.30 9.57
N ALA A 261 8.31 -7.14 10.90
CA ALA A 261 7.21 -6.45 11.57
C ALA A 261 7.02 -5.01 11.07
N ALA A 262 8.11 -4.34 10.65
CA ALA A 262 8.06 -3.00 10.06
C ALA A 262 7.46 -2.94 8.65
N GLN A 263 7.31 -4.07 7.94
CA GLN A 263 6.70 -4.17 6.60
C GLN A 263 5.30 -4.81 6.64
N LEU A 264 4.81 -5.17 7.83
CA LEU A 264 3.55 -5.88 8.00
C LEU A 264 2.43 -4.89 8.34
N LEU A 265 1.29 -5.06 7.67
CA LEU A 265 0.06 -4.31 7.85
C LEU A 265 -1.11 -5.28 8.11
N LEU A 266 -2.22 -4.77 8.64
CA LEU A 266 -3.46 -5.53 8.80
C LEU A 266 -4.39 -5.28 7.61
N GLU A 267 -5.19 -6.28 7.27
CA GLU A 267 -6.33 -6.14 6.35
C GLU A 267 -7.45 -7.10 6.75
N THR A 268 -8.63 -6.93 6.17
CA THR A 268 -9.66 -7.97 6.18
C THR A 268 -10.04 -8.49 4.81
N ASP A 269 -9.93 -7.66 3.77
CA ASP A 269 -10.46 -7.94 2.42
C ASP A 269 -11.98 -8.20 2.41
N LEU A 270 -12.70 -7.51 3.30
CA LEU A 270 -14.15 -7.63 3.46
C LEU A 270 -14.91 -6.43 2.88
N PRO A 271 -16.21 -6.62 2.57
CA PRO A 271 -16.90 -7.89 2.45
C PRO A 271 -16.56 -8.61 1.13
N GLU A 272 -16.89 -9.89 1.02
CA GLU A 272 -16.62 -10.67 -0.20
C GLU A 272 -17.57 -10.32 -1.38
N CYS A 273 -18.69 -9.63 -1.11
CA CYS A 273 -19.64 -9.23 -2.14
C CYS A 273 -20.40 -7.92 -1.84
N PRO A 274 -20.85 -7.21 -2.89
CA PRO A 274 -21.67 -6.01 -2.75
C PRO A 274 -23.02 -6.24 -2.06
N GLY A 275 -23.50 -5.23 -1.33
CA GLY A 275 -24.76 -5.25 -0.60
C GLY A 275 -24.69 -5.97 0.75
N THR A 276 -23.49 -6.34 1.21
CA THR A 276 -23.31 -7.02 2.50
C THR A 276 -23.70 -6.10 3.66
N PRO A 277 -24.51 -6.53 4.63
CA PRO A 277 -24.78 -5.75 5.84
C PRO A 277 -23.49 -5.45 6.62
N GLY A 278 -23.32 -4.20 7.03
CA GLY A 278 -22.14 -3.78 7.76
C GLY A 278 -22.26 -4.01 9.28
N ASP A 279 -21.23 -4.58 9.89
CA ASP A 279 -21.04 -4.64 11.35
C ASP A 279 -19.63 -4.16 11.72
N ALA A 280 -19.50 -2.88 12.04
CA ALA A 280 -18.22 -2.27 12.39
C ALA A 280 -17.64 -2.80 13.71
N ALA A 281 -18.46 -3.35 14.61
CA ALA A 281 -17.97 -3.93 15.86
C ALA A 281 -17.31 -5.29 15.60
N ALA A 282 -18.00 -6.16 14.85
CA ALA A 282 -17.44 -7.43 14.41
C ALA A 282 -16.17 -7.24 13.58
N HIS A 283 -16.15 -6.21 12.72
CA HIS A 283 -14.97 -5.86 11.92
C HIS A 283 -13.75 -5.49 12.76
N ALA A 284 -13.93 -4.59 13.73
CA ALA A 284 -12.85 -4.17 14.62
C ALA A 284 -12.33 -5.35 15.48
N ALA A 285 -13.23 -6.22 15.95
CA ALA A 285 -12.87 -7.42 16.67
C ALA A 285 -12.04 -8.38 15.80
N LEU A 286 -12.43 -8.60 14.54
CA LEU A 286 -11.71 -9.44 13.59
C LEU A 286 -10.29 -8.91 13.28
N LEU A 287 -10.14 -7.59 13.13
CA LEU A 287 -8.83 -6.96 12.96
C LEU A 287 -7.93 -7.18 14.18
N GLU A 288 -8.48 -7.05 15.38
CA GLU A 288 -7.74 -7.28 16.63
C GLU A 288 -7.35 -8.75 16.80
N GLU A 289 -8.26 -9.68 16.51
CA GLU A 289 -7.96 -11.12 16.49
C GLU A 289 -6.86 -11.45 15.49
N THR A 290 -6.90 -10.84 14.29
CA THR A 290 -5.88 -10.99 13.27
C THR A 290 -4.53 -10.44 13.74
N ARG A 291 -4.52 -9.27 14.40
CA ARG A 291 -3.31 -8.68 15.00
C ARG A 291 -2.70 -9.61 16.05
N CYS A 292 -3.50 -10.17 16.95
CA CYS A 292 -3.07 -11.11 17.97
C CYS A 292 -2.49 -12.40 17.35
N ALA A 293 -3.18 -12.98 16.36
CA ALA A 293 -2.69 -14.18 15.66
C ALA A 293 -1.34 -13.92 14.96
N ILE A 294 -1.14 -12.73 14.39
CA ILE A 294 0.14 -12.35 13.80
C ILE A 294 1.20 -12.18 14.88
N ALA A 295 0.90 -11.51 16.00
CA ALA A 295 1.84 -11.36 17.12
C ALA A 295 2.33 -12.72 17.65
N GLU A 296 1.41 -13.68 17.85
CA GLU A 296 1.73 -15.05 18.25
C GLU A 296 2.66 -15.75 17.24
N LEU A 297 2.39 -15.63 15.94
CA LEU A 297 3.24 -16.21 14.90
C LEU A 297 4.65 -15.63 14.91
N LYS A 298 4.81 -14.38 15.36
CA LYS A 298 6.08 -13.66 15.40
C LYS A 298 6.80 -13.77 16.75
N GLY A 299 6.14 -14.30 17.78
CA GLY A 299 6.65 -14.33 19.15
C GLY A 299 6.79 -12.93 19.77
N LEU A 300 5.86 -12.03 19.44
CA LEU A 300 5.76 -10.67 19.97
C LEU A 300 4.73 -10.57 21.09
#